data_AF-A0A7K3R272-F1
#
_entry.id   AF-A0A7K3R272-F1
#
_cell.length_a   1.000
_cell.length_b   1.000
_cell.length_c   1.000
_cell.angle_alpha   90.00
_cell.angle_beta   90.00
_cell.angle_gamma   90.00
#
_symmetry.space_group_name_H-M   'P 1'
#
loop_
_entity.id
_entity.type
_entity.pdbx_description
1 polymer ?
#
loop_
_entity_poly.entity_id
_entity_poly.type
_entity_poly.pdbx_seq_one_letter_code
_entity_poly.pdbx_strand_id
1 'polypeptide(L)'
;MLLFLDIDGPLIPFGAPDGAYPEFERGGGTGGHPLLGRVDPGLGAELVALGCELVWASTWLDDANAVVGPWLGLPRLPVVPWPDEDEPPALLHWKTRPLVEFAAGRPFIWIDDEITEADRAYVAVHHPAPALLHRVDHAYGLTPADFTAVREWLRRNRAG
;
A
#
# COMPACT_ATOMS: atom_id res chain seq x y z
N MET A 1 -6.22 -12.68 -5.50
CA MET A 1 -6.68 -11.51 -4.73
C MET A 1 -5.58 -10.47 -4.81
N LEU A 2 -5.96 -9.23 -5.12
CA LEU A 2 -5.02 -8.13 -5.29
C LEU A 2 -4.67 -7.50 -3.93
N LEU A 3 -3.50 -6.91 -3.84
CA LEU A 3 -3.13 -6.00 -2.77
C LEU A 3 -2.51 -4.75 -3.40
N PHE A 4 -3.26 -3.66 -3.34
CA PHE A 4 -2.82 -2.33 -3.72
C PHE A 4 -2.03 -1.70 -2.57
N LEU A 5 -0.79 -1.33 -2.83
CA LEU A 5 0.15 -0.87 -1.83
C LEU A 5 0.62 0.55 -2.16
N ASP A 6 0.29 1.50 -1.29
CA ASP A 6 0.97 2.79 -1.29
C ASP A 6 2.34 2.72 -0.60
N ILE A 7 3.18 3.71 -0.87
CA ILE A 7 4.55 3.81 -0.35
C ILE A 7 4.62 4.84 0.77
N ASP A 8 4.17 6.05 0.47
CA ASP A 8 4.21 7.22 1.34
C ASP A 8 3.20 7.05 2.47
N GLY A 9 3.67 6.92 3.71
CA GLY A 9 2.84 6.57 4.86
C GLY A 9 2.99 5.09 5.24
N PRO A 10 2.51 4.12 4.44
CA PRO A 10 2.59 2.69 4.79
C PRO A 10 4.01 2.09 4.81
N LEU A 11 4.86 2.41 3.85
CA LEU A 11 6.23 1.90 3.77
C LEU A 11 7.25 2.92 4.25
N ILE A 12 7.02 4.20 3.94
CA ILE A 12 7.83 5.34 4.38
C ILE A 12 7.08 6.07 5.48
N PRO A 13 7.40 5.85 6.77
CA PRO A 13 6.78 6.59 7.85
C PRO A 13 7.25 8.06 7.87
N PHE A 14 6.33 8.96 8.24
CA PHE A 14 6.55 10.41 8.20
C PHE A 14 6.70 11.08 9.57
N GLY A 15 6.17 10.47 10.64
CA GLY A 15 5.67 11.29 11.76
C GLY A 15 5.77 10.73 13.16
N ALA A 16 6.70 9.81 13.46
CA ALA A 16 6.97 9.44 14.85
C ALA A 16 7.20 10.73 15.68
N PRO A 17 6.49 10.96 16.81
CA PRO A 17 6.53 12.23 17.55
C PRO A 17 7.92 12.68 18.04
N ASP A 18 8.85 11.75 18.15
CA ASP A 18 10.25 11.95 18.52
C ASP A 18 11.19 11.96 17.30
N GLY A 19 10.66 11.80 16.09
CA GLY A 19 11.41 11.65 14.84
C GLY A 19 12.22 10.35 14.76
N ALA A 20 12.05 9.43 15.71
CA ALA A 20 12.84 8.23 15.82
C ALA A 20 12.13 7.04 15.13
N TYR A 21 12.30 6.97 13.82
CA TYR A 21 12.11 5.71 13.09
C TYR A 21 13.46 4.98 13.06
N PRO A 22 13.47 3.64 13.13
CA PRO A 22 14.66 2.88 12.81
C PRO A 22 15.13 3.25 11.40
N GLU A 23 16.40 3.60 11.27
CA GLU A 23 17.03 3.73 9.95
C GLU A 23 17.71 2.41 9.58
N PHE A 24 17.50 1.98 8.35
CA PHE A 24 18.01 0.75 7.80
C PHE A 24 19.04 1.05 6.72
N GLU A 25 20.15 0.32 6.78
CA GLU A 25 21.16 0.33 5.73
C GLU A 25 21.15 -1.00 4.99
N ARG A 26 21.17 -0.95 3.65
CA ARG A 26 21.33 -2.13 2.81
C ARG A 26 22.59 -1.97 1.96
N GLY A 27 23.28 -3.09 1.69
CA GLY A 27 24.47 -3.09 0.83
C GLY A 27 24.17 -2.42 -0.52
N GLY A 28 24.82 -1.28 -0.79
CA GLY A 28 24.52 -0.39 -1.92
C GLY A 28 24.05 1.03 -1.51
N GLY A 29 23.69 1.25 -0.25
CA GLY A 29 23.21 2.52 0.28
C GLY A 29 21.79 2.88 -0.19
N THR A 30 21.29 4.05 0.18
CA THR A 30 19.94 4.52 -0.22
C THR A 30 19.87 5.06 -1.65
N GLY A 31 20.96 4.97 -2.42
CA GLY A 31 21.05 5.57 -3.75
C GLY A 31 20.85 7.09 -3.78
N GLY A 32 20.94 7.76 -2.62
CA GLY A 32 20.66 9.19 -2.48
C GLY A 32 19.20 9.54 -2.20
N HIS A 33 18.29 8.56 -2.10
CA HIS A 33 16.90 8.82 -1.75
C HIS A 33 16.76 9.07 -0.23
N PRO A 34 16.39 10.29 0.21
CA PRO A 34 16.55 10.70 1.62
C PRO A 34 15.62 9.95 2.58
N LEU A 35 14.53 9.36 2.08
CA LEU A 35 13.54 8.67 2.90
C LEU A 35 13.62 7.14 2.83
N LEU A 36 14.44 6.58 1.92
CA LEU A 36 14.47 5.13 1.72
C LEU A 36 15.03 4.37 2.94
N GLY A 37 15.93 5.01 3.69
CA GLY A 37 16.45 4.45 4.94
C GLY A 37 15.38 4.22 6.01
N ARG A 38 14.20 4.82 5.89
CA ARG A 38 13.07 4.60 6.82
C ARG A 38 12.26 3.35 6.51
N VAL A 39 12.45 2.75 5.33
CA VAL A 39 11.72 1.56 4.90
C VAL A 39 12.38 0.34 5.52
N ASP A 40 11.66 -0.37 6.40
CA ASP A 40 12.14 -1.65 6.93
C ASP A 40 12.21 -2.70 5.79
N PRO A 41 13.41 -3.20 5.42
CA PRO A 41 13.54 -4.20 4.37
C PRO A 41 12.84 -5.53 4.72
N GLY A 42 12.60 -5.81 6.00
CA GLY A 42 11.88 -6.98 6.48
C GLY A 42 10.40 -7.01 6.02
N LEU A 43 9.82 -5.84 5.71
CA LEU A 43 8.44 -5.74 5.21
C LEU A 43 8.23 -6.52 3.90
N GLY A 44 9.28 -6.67 3.08
CA GLY A 44 9.16 -7.41 1.83
C GLY A 44 8.78 -8.87 2.03
N ALA A 45 9.41 -9.54 3.00
CA ALA A 45 9.09 -10.93 3.33
C ALA A 45 7.67 -11.07 3.91
N GLU A 46 7.25 -10.11 4.74
CA GLU A 46 5.91 -10.05 5.31
C GLU A 46 4.83 -9.85 4.23
N LEU A 47 5.06 -8.94 3.27
CA LEU A 47 4.17 -8.70 2.13
C LEU A 47 4.05 -9.93 1.23
N VAL A 48 5.15 -10.60 0.92
CA VAL A 48 5.15 -11.85 0.13
C VAL A 48 4.39 -12.96 0.86
N ALA A 49 4.56 -13.07 2.18
CA ALA A 49 3.88 -14.08 3.00
C ALA A 49 2.36 -13.93 3.02
N LEU A 50 1.81 -12.75 2.69
CA LEU A 50 0.37 -12.58 2.50
C LEU A 50 -0.16 -13.43 1.33
N GLY A 51 0.66 -13.75 0.33
CA GLY A 51 0.27 -14.55 -0.84
C GLY A 51 -0.76 -13.84 -1.74
N CYS A 52 -0.75 -12.51 -1.75
CA CYS A 52 -1.56 -11.69 -2.65
C CYS A 52 -0.76 -11.32 -3.91
N GLU A 53 -1.47 -10.99 -4.98
CA GLU A 53 -0.88 -10.32 -6.14
C GLU A 53 -0.66 -8.85 -5.77
N LEU A 54 0.59 -8.50 -5.43
CA LEU A 54 0.96 -7.15 -5.03
C LEU A 54 0.97 -6.21 -6.25
N VAL A 55 0.43 -5.01 -6.09
CA VAL A 55 0.36 -3.96 -7.12
C VAL A 55 0.71 -2.62 -6.48
N TRP A 56 1.60 -1.85 -7.10
CA TRP A 56 1.90 -0.49 -6.63
C TRP A 56 0.72 0.44 -6.89
N ALA A 57 0.22 1.04 -5.82
CA ALA A 57 -0.84 2.05 -5.82
C ALA A 57 -0.30 3.35 -5.18
N SER A 58 0.79 3.86 -5.76
CA SER A 58 1.49 5.04 -5.31
C SER A 58 1.78 6.04 -6.44
N THR A 59 2.04 7.28 -6.07
CA THR A 59 2.48 8.37 -6.98
C THR A 59 3.88 8.13 -7.55
N TRP A 60 4.65 7.21 -6.95
CA TRP A 60 5.96 6.79 -7.45
C TRP A 60 5.91 6.07 -8.80
N LEU A 61 4.76 5.50 -9.17
CA LEU A 61 4.59 4.79 -10.44
C LEU A 61 5.69 3.72 -10.66
N ASP A 62 6.36 3.75 -11.82
CA ASP A 62 7.44 2.82 -12.15
C ASP A 62 8.72 3.02 -11.32
N ASP A 63 8.93 4.20 -10.72
CA ASP A 63 10.09 4.43 -9.85
C ASP A 63 10.03 3.55 -8.59
N ALA A 64 8.82 3.15 -8.16
CA ALA A 64 8.64 2.15 -7.12
C ALA A 64 9.38 0.83 -7.45
N ASN A 65 9.35 0.40 -8.71
CA ASN A 65 10.05 -0.81 -9.15
C ASN A 65 11.57 -0.62 -9.31
N ALA A 66 12.03 0.62 -9.49
CA ALA A 66 13.46 0.94 -9.58
C ALA A 66 14.11 1.10 -8.20
N VAL A 67 13.36 1.60 -7.22
CA VAL A 67 13.89 2.02 -5.91
C VAL A 67 13.37 1.14 -4.78
N VAL A 68 12.06 1.13 -4.54
CA VAL A 68 11.45 0.50 -3.36
C VAL A 68 11.37 -1.03 -3.48
N GLY A 69 11.00 -1.54 -4.66
CA GLY A 69 10.90 -2.97 -4.94
C GLY A 69 12.22 -3.70 -4.65
N PRO A 70 13.35 -3.29 -5.25
CA PRO A 70 14.66 -3.85 -4.95
C PRO A 70 15.01 -3.75 -3.48
N TRP A 71 14.74 -2.61 -2.82
CA TRP A 71 15.00 -2.40 -1.39
C TRP A 71 14.24 -3.37 -0.48
N LEU A 72 13.01 -3.73 -0.84
CA LEU A 72 12.21 -4.74 -0.14
C LEU A 72 12.51 -6.17 -0.61
N GLY A 73 13.33 -6.36 -1.64
CA GLY A 73 13.56 -7.67 -2.25
C GLY A 73 12.33 -8.23 -2.98
N LEU A 74 11.41 -7.35 -3.39
CA LEU A 74 10.23 -7.70 -4.17
C LEU A 74 10.60 -7.85 -5.66
N PRO A 75 9.91 -8.74 -6.41
CA PRO A 75 10.01 -8.74 -7.86
C PRO A 75 9.40 -7.44 -8.42
N ARG A 76 9.58 -7.20 -9.72
CA ARG A 76 8.86 -6.12 -10.41
C ARG A 76 7.35 -6.37 -10.29
N LEU A 77 6.61 -5.38 -9.79
CA LEU A 77 5.16 -5.44 -9.59
C LEU A 77 4.42 -4.66 -10.69
N PRO A 78 3.16 -5.01 -10.98
CA PRO A 78 2.27 -4.12 -11.71
C PRO A 78 2.09 -2.78 -11.00
N VAL A 79 1.82 -1.73 -11.77
CA VAL A 79 1.59 -0.36 -11.29
C VAL A 79 0.18 0.05 -11.72
N VAL A 80 -0.60 0.64 -10.81
CA VAL A 80 -1.90 1.22 -11.17
C VAL A 80 -1.66 2.48 -12.02
N PRO A 81 -2.23 2.57 -13.23
CA PRO A 81 -2.18 3.79 -14.01
C PRO A 81 -3.14 4.82 -13.40
N TRP A 82 -2.65 6.03 -13.14
CA TRP A 82 -3.46 7.15 -12.69
C TRP A 82 -3.96 7.96 -13.90
N PRO A 83 -5.18 8.51 -13.85
CA PRO A 83 -5.66 9.44 -14.87
C PRO A 83 -4.82 10.73 -14.87
N ASP A 84 -4.66 11.35 -16.04
CA ASP A 84 -3.94 12.62 -16.21
C ASP A 84 -4.71 13.84 -15.66
N GLU A 85 -5.97 13.65 -15.25
CA GLU A 85 -6.87 14.73 -14.83
C GLU A 85 -6.78 14.97 -13.32
N ASP A 86 -6.52 16.23 -12.95
CA ASP A 86 -6.70 16.72 -11.58
C ASP A 86 -8.20 16.75 -11.26
N GLU A 87 -8.69 15.74 -10.54
CA GLU A 87 -10.03 15.80 -9.97
C GLU A 87 -10.11 16.94 -8.94
N PRO A 88 -11.17 17.77 -8.95
CA PRO A 88 -11.34 18.78 -7.91
C PRO A 88 -11.44 18.11 -6.53
N PRO A 89 -11.01 18.78 -5.45
CA PRO A 89 -11.06 18.21 -4.12
C PRO A 89 -12.45 17.64 -3.79
N ALA A 90 -12.48 16.34 -3.55
CA ALA A 90 -13.68 15.59 -3.26
C ALA A 90 -13.56 14.92 -1.89
N LEU A 91 -14.70 14.52 -1.32
CA LEU A 91 -14.71 13.67 -0.12
C LEU A 91 -14.13 12.28 -0.39
N LEU A 92 -14.19 11.83 -1.65
CA LEU A 92 -13.66 10.56 -2.09
C LEU A 92 -12.19 10.73 -2.44
N HIS A 93 -11.35 9.82 -1.98
CA HIS A 93 -9.94 9.80 -2.35
C HIS A 93 -9.80 9.52 -3.85
N TRP A 94 -8.91 10.25 -4.51
CA TRP A 94 -8.73 10.20 -5.96
C TRP A 94 -8.29 8.81 -6.46
N LYS A 95 -7.56 8.03 -5.65
CA LYS A 95 -7.20 6.63 -5.99
C LYS A 95 -8.40 5.68 -5.94
N THR A 96 -9.49 6.00 -5.25
CA THR A 96 -10.55 5.03 -4.95
C THR A 96 -11.24 4.50 -6.21
N ARG A 97 -11.59 5.36 -7.16
CA ARG A 97 -12.23 4.93 -8.42
C ARG A 97 -11.27 4.12 -9.31
N PRO A 98 -10.04 4.60 -9.61
CA PRO A 98 -9.07 3.82 -10.38
C PRO A 98 -8.78 2.44 -9.77
N LEU A 99 -8.70 2.32 -8.44
CA LEU A 99 -8.45 1.02 -7.80
C LEU A 99 -9.62 0.04 -7.96
N VAL A 100 -10.86 0.52 -7.83
CA VAL A 100 -12.06 -0.30 -8.07
C VAL A 100 -12.12 -0.76 -9.53
N GLU A 101 -11.81 0.13 -10.47
CA GLU A 101 -11.76 -0.18 -11.90
C GLU A 101 -10.65 -1.18 -12.23
N PHE A 102 -9.44 -0.96 -11.72
CA PHE A 102 -8.30 -1.87 -11.89
C PHE A 102 -8.59 -3.27 -11.30
N ALA A 103 -9.27 -3.31 -10.16
CA ALA A 103 -9.66 -4.57 -9.54
C ALA A 103 -10.59 -5.38 -10.46
N ALA A 104 -11.39 -4.71 -11.30
CA ALA A 104 -12.28 -5.34 -12.30
C ALA A 104 -13.16 -6.45 -11.69
N GLY A 105 -13.71 -6.18 -10.49
CA GLY A 105 -14.53 -7.13 -9.75
C GLY A 105 -13.77 -8.24 -9.02
N ARG A 106 -12.44 -8.27 -9.07
CA ARG A 106 -11.62 -9.19 -8.26
C ARG A 106 -11.53 -8.69 -6.82
N PRO A 107 -11.57 -9.59 -5.80
CA PRO A 107 -11.33 -9.21 -4.42
C PRO A 107 -9.96 -8.52 -4.26
N PHE A 108 -9.91 -7.47 -3.43
CA PHE A 108 -8.68 -6.71 -3.19
C PHE A 108 -8.51 -6.24 -1.75
N ILE A 109 -7.26 -5.94 -1.39
CA ILE A 109 -6.89 -5.16 -0.22
C ILE A 109 -6.26 -3.86 -0.73
N TRP A 110 -6.58 -2.72 -0.13
CA TRP A 110 -5.89 -1.45 -0.35
C TRP A 110 -5.26 -0.99 0.97
N ILE A 111 -3.94 -0.84 0.97
CA ILE A 111 -3.13 -0.38 2.11
C ILE A 111 -2.60 1.02 1.81
N ASP A 112 -3.04 2.00 2.59
CA ASP A 112 -2.79 3.43 2.38
C ASP A 112 -3.17 4.20 3.67
N ASP A 113 -2.53 5.32 3.99
CA ASP A 113 -2.81 6.09 5.21
C ASP A 113 -3.90 7.16 5.03
N GLU A 114 -4.21 7.53 3.79
CA GLU A 114 -5.17 8.59 3.45
C GLU A 114 -6.61 8.06 3.33
N ILE A 115 -6.84 6.75 3.49
CA ILE A 115 -8.16 6.11 3.44
C ILE A 115 -9.14 6.74 4.43
N THR A 116 -10.33 7.08 3.94
CA THR A 116 -11.43 7.64 4.73
C THR A 116 -12.67 6.75 4.74
N GLU A 117 -13.68 7.13 5.54
CA GLU A 117 -14.98 6.46 5.53
C GLU A 117 -15.75 6.66 4.22
N ALA A 118 -15.49 7.75 3.48
CA ALA A 118 -16.10 7.97 2.17
C ALA A 118 -15.64 6.91 1.17
N ASP A 119 -14.36 6.53 1.23
CA ASP A 119 -13.79 5.49 0.38
C ASP A 119 -14.38 4.12 0.69
N ARG A 120 -14.51 3.81 1.99
CA ARG A 120 -15.17 2.56 2.46
C ARG A 120 -16.61 2.48 1.98
N ALA A 121 -17.36 3.56 2.13
CA ALA A 121 -18.76 3.63 1.70
C ALA A 121 -18.88 3.47 0.18
N TYR A 122 -18.00 4.12 -0.58
CA TYR A 122 -17.97 3.99 -2.04
C TYR A 122 -17.69 2.54 -2.47
N VAL A 123 -16.62 1.93 -1.95
CA VAL A 123 -16.25 0.56 -2.31
C VAL A 123 -17.34 -0.44 -1.92
N ALA A 124 -17.98 -0.28 -0.76
CA ALA A 124 -19.08 -1.14 -0.33
C ALA A 124 -20.29 -1.12 -1.27
N VAL A 125 -20.54 0.01 -1.96
CA VAL A 125 -21.64 0.15 -2.91
C VAL A 125 -21.24 -0.27 -4.34
N HIS A 126 -20.01 0.04 -4.74
CA HIS A 126 -19.59 -0.02 -6.14
C HIS A 126 -18.72 -1.23 -6.50
N HIS A 127 -18.19 -1.97 -5.52
CA HIS A 127 -17.37 -3.15 -5.77
C HIS A 127 -18.10 -4.45 -5.36
N PRO A 128 -18.30 -5.42 -6.29
CA PRO A 128 -19.15 -6.59 -6.03
C PRO A 128 -18.49 -7.70 -5.21
N ALA A 129 -17.17 -7.66 -5.02
CA ALA A 129 -16.39 -8.70 -4.35
C ALA A 129 -15.87 -8.21 -2.97
N PRO A 130 -15.35 -9.10 -2.11
CA PRO A 130 -14.76 -8.67 -0.85
C PRO A 130 -13.59 -7.69 -1.06
N ALA A 131 -13.67 -6.53 -0.41
CA ALA A 131 -12.61 -5.54 -0.39
C ALA A 131 -12.27 -5.12 1.05
N LEU A 132 -10.98 -5.03 1.36
CA LEU A 132 -10.48 -4.46 2.60
C LEU A 132 -9.76 -3.15 2.31
N LEU A 133 -10.21 -2.07 2.92
CA LEU A 133 -9.48 -0.80 2.94
C LEU A 133 -8.74 -0.70 4.28
N HIS A 134 -7.45 -0.99 4.29
CA HIS A 134 -6.65 -1.03 5.51
C HIS A 134 -5.90 0.30 5.68
N ARG A 135 -6.38 1.14 6.60
CA ARG A 135 -5.75 2.43 6.88
C ARG A 135 -4.55 2.24 7.79
N VAL A 136 -3.38 2.70 7.34
CA VAL A 136 -2.14 2.67 8.14
C VAL A 136 -1.95 4.01 8.85
N ASP A 137 -1.37 4.00 10.05
CA ASP A 137 -0.91 5.22 10.69
C ASP A 137 0.45 5.64 10.09
N HIS A 138 0.47 6.71 9.29
CA HIS A 138 1.68 7.19 8.62
C HIS A 138 2.81 7.58 9.59
N ALA A 139 2.51 7.79 10.88
CA ALA A 139 3.55 8.06 11.86
C ALA A 139 4.49 6.87 12.03
N TYR A 140 3.96 5.65 11.88
CA TYR A 140 4.67 4.40 12.17
C TYR A 140 4.82 3.48 10.96
N GLY A 141 4.03 3.70 9.90
CA GLY A 141 3.97 2.79 8.76
C GLY A 141 3.40 1.43 9.13
N LEU A 142 3.61 0.43 8.28
CA LEU A 142 3.10 -0.92 8.46
C LEU A 142 3.74 -1.60 9.69
N THR A 143 2.87 -2.05 10.59
CA THR A 143 3.26 -2.72 11.84
C THR A 143 2.86 -4.21 11.85
N PRO A 144 3.39 -5.01 12.79
CA PRO A 144 2.92 -6.39 12.98
C PRO A 144 1.41 -6.52 13.25
N ALA A 145 0.79 -5.50 13.85
CA ALA A 145 -0.65 -5.48 14.09
C ALA A 145 -1.44 -5.34 12.78
N ASP A 146 -0.95 -4.51 11.85
CA ASP A 146 -1.54 -4.35 10.51
C ASP A 146 -1.51 -5.66 9.73
N PHE A 147 -0.35 -6.34 9.71
CA PHE A 147 -0.24 -7.65 9.07
C PHE A 147 -1.17 -8.69 9.72
N THR A 148 -1.33 -8.65 11.04
CA THR A 148 -2.26 -9.55 11.75
C THR A 148 -3.71 -9.31 11.28
N ALA A 149 -4.15 -8.05 11.21
CA ALA A 149 -5.49 -7.69 10.74
C ALA A 149 -5.73 -8.12 9.28
N VAL A 150 -4.75 -7.87 8.40
CA VAL A 150 -4.82 -8.27 6.99
C VAL A 150 -4.88 -9.80 6.85
N ARG A 151 -4.03 -10.54 7.56
CA ARG A 151 -4.05 -12.02 7.53
C ARG A 151 -5.36 -12.60 8.07
N GLU A 152 -5.94 -12.01 9.09
CA GLU A 152 -7.27 -12.38 9.59
C GLU A 152 -8.36 -12.19 8.55
N TRP A 153 -8.37 -11.03 7.89
CA TRP A 153 -9.32 -10.77 6.82
C TRP A 153 -9.13 -11.74 5.65
N LEU A 154 -7.88 -12.02 5.26
CA LEU A 154 -7.57 -13.00 4.21
C LEU A 154 -8.10 -14.40 4.56
N ARG A 155 -7.91 -14.87 5.80
CA ARG A 155 -8.42 -16.18 6.23
C ARG A 155 -9.94 -16.29 6.12
N ARG A 156 -10.67 -15.20 6.40
CA ARG A 156 -12.15 -15.17 6.30
C ARG A 156 -12.64 -15.15 4.85
N ASN A 157 -11.88 -14.58 3.92
CA ASN A 157 -12.32 -14.33 2.54
C ASN A 157 -11.66 -15.23 1.48
N ARG A 158 -10.69 -16.08 1.86
CA ARG A 158 -10.09 -17.11 0.98
C ARG A 158 -10.81 -18.46 0.99
N ALA A 159 -11.69 -18.68 1.97
CA ALA A 159 -12.41 -19.95 2.15
C ALA A 159 -13.76 -20.01 1.42
N GLY A 160 -13.96 -19.16 0.41
CA GLY A 160 -15.18 -19.08 -0.41
C GLY A 160 -14.95 -19.56 -1.83
#